data_AF-A0A7S2YF36-F1
#
_entry.id   AF-A0A7S2YF36-F1
#
_cell.length_a   1.000
_cell.length_b   1.000
_cell.length_c   1.000
_cell.angle_alpha   90.00
_cell.angle_beta   90.00
_cell.angle_gamma   90.00
#
_symmetry.space_group_name_H-M   'P 1'
#
loop_
_entity.id
_entity.type
_entity.pdbx_description
1 polymer ?
#
loop_
_entity_poly.entity_id
_entity_poly.type
_entity_poly.pdbx_seq_one_letter_code
_entity_poly.pdbx_strand_id
1 'polypeptide(L)'
;MLWAFRDDPSIVTFMARFVSKYLGSRHVFDGIEFYLPQLAHMIIHLEVEWDDAVLERFALVIAQQSMHFALQLNWILQGALEDYRPDNIVDGSPNENYSPLFYARCLTLKKNVERVVVYGKPRAAELQRLYEQGQITKQEMNILDLADRRFNALQITSHDAEELNEKVGALDGELLVQMPNVMSAHGDHDKHKKAGDDKFNEFQDRYCVLEKSVLTCYMIPGGCSSGGGVNPSPLKYDRASLKLDRAMSLEKATIGDPNSTTFEIEIATPLYPFALRCASEQDAKLWHRRLQEEARASALFSETEDEKIKQDMTQDQLERYEFFQKEREFVFNLTKVAEDLRMKERDER
;
A
#
# COMPACT_ATOMS: atom_id res chain seq x y z
N MET A 1 24.46 -10.07 -14.74
CA MET A 1 25.02 -8.73 -15.03
C MET A 1 24.26 -7.62 -14.32
N LEU A 2 22.92 -7.52 -14.46
CA LEU A 2 22.09 -6.54 -13.71
C LEU A 2 22.42 -6.49 -12.21
N TRP A 3 22.46 -7.64 -11.54
CA TRP A 3 22.83 -7.72 -10.11
C TRP A 3 24.26 -7.28 -9.79
N ALA A 4 25.21 -7.54 -10.70
CA ALA A 4 26.62 -7.23 -10.50
C ALA A 4 26.89 -5.71 -10.58
N PHE A 5 26.08 -4.99 -11.34
CA PHE A 5 26.14 -3.54 -11.50
C PHE A 5 24.94 -2.84 -10.86
N ARG A 6 24.34 -3.45 -9.83
CA ARG A 6 23.12 -2.92 -9.20
C ARG A 6 23.31 -1.55 -8.55
N ASP A 7 24.55 -1.21 -8.19
CA ASP A 7 24.90 0.08 -7.60
C ASP A 7 25.10 1.18 -8.65
N ASP A 8 25.01 0.85 -9.95
CA ASP A 8 25.06 1.80 -11.07
C ASP A 8 23.70 1.84 -11.81
N PRO A 9 22.83 2.82 -11.46
CA PRO A 9 21.52 2.97 -12.10
C PRO A 9 21.59 3.17 -13.62
N SER A 10 22.68 3.73 -14.14
CA SER A 10 22.85 3.96 -15.59
C SER A 10 23.03 2.65 -16.34
N ILE A 11 23.85 1.74 -15.79
CA ILE A 11 24.03 0.40 -16.36
C ILE A 11 22.74 -0.40 -16.25
N VAL A 12 22.05 -0.35 -15.12
CA VAL A 12 20.75 -1.01 -14.94
C VAL A 12 19.74 -0.49 -15.97
N THR A 13 19.70 0.83 -16.17
CA THR A 13 18.81 1.47 -17.14
C THR A 13 19.11 1.00 -18.56
N PHE A 14 20.38 0.96 -18.94
CA PHE A 14 20.80 0.45 -20.24
C PHE A 14 20.37 -1.01 -20.43
N MET A 15 20.63 -1.87 -19.43
CA MET A 15 20.30 -3.29 -19.48
C MET A 15 18.79 -3.53 -19.56
N ALA A 16 17.99 -2.84 -18.75
CA ALA A 16 16.53 -2.91 -18.79
C ALA A 16 16.00 -2.49 -20.18
N ARG A 17 16.51 -1.39 -20.74
CA ARG A 17 16.16 -0.93 -22.10
C ARG A 17 16.61 -1.91 -23.19
N PHE A 18 17.76 -2.55 -23.01
CA PHE A 18 18.26 -3.56 -23.95
C PHE A 18 17.37 -4.79 -23.95
N VAL A 19 17.08 -5.38 -22.79
CA VAL A 19 16.18 -6.54 -22.66
C VAL A 19 14.77 -6.20 -23.16
N SER A 20 14.30 -4.98 -22.90
CA SER A 20 13.01 -4.47 -23.39
C SER A 20 12.85 -4.52 -24.92
N LYS A 21 13.94 -4.50 -25.68
CA LYS A 21 13.87 -4.59 -27.16
C LYS A 21 13.53 -6.00 -27.64
N TYR A 22 13.76 -7.01 -26.81
CA TYR A 22 13.59 -8.41 -27.16
C TYR A 22 12.43 -9.09 -26.42
N LEU A 23 11.52 -8.33 -25.78
CA LEU A 23 10.36 -8.87 -25.06
C LEU A 23 9.39 -9.66 -25.96
N GLY A 24 9.39 -9.40 -27.26
CA GLY A 24 8.63 -10.20 -28.23
C GLY A 24 9.23 -11.59 -28.51
N SER A 25 10.46 -11.85 -28.05
CA SER A 25 11.12 -13.15 -28.19
C SER A 25 10.76 -14.06 -27.03
N ARG A 26 10.18 -15.23 -27.35
CA ARG A 26 9.78 -16.23 -26.36
C ARG A 26 10.92 -16.62 -25.42
N HIS A 27 12.12 -16.89 -25.94
CA HIS A 27 13.27 -17.27 -25.12
C HIS A 27 13.70 -16.20 -24.11
N VAL A 28 13.54 -14.93 -24.49
CA VAL A 28 13.86 -13.81 -23.59
C VAL A 28 12.78 -13.68 -22.53
N PHE A 29 11.52 -13.81 -22.91
CA PHE A 29 10.40 -13.81 -21.98
C PHE A 29 10.51 -14.94 -20.95
N ASP A 30 10.74 -16.18 -21.39
CA ASP A 30 10.92 -17.35 -20.52
C ASP A 30 12.08 -17.13 -19.52
N GLY A 31 13.17 -16.51 -19.98
CA GLY A 31 14.29 -16.15 -19.12
C GLY A 31 13.93 -15.08 -18.08
N ILE A 32 13.15 -14.06 -18.46
CA ILE A 32 12.70 -13.02 -17.53
C ILE A 32 11.76 -13.62 -16.48
N GLU A 33 10.84 -14.48 -16.90
CA GLU A 33 9.91 -15.16 -15.99
C GLU A 33 10.66 -16.02 -14.97
N PHE A 34 11.67 -16.77 -15.42
CA PHE A 34 12.52 -17.56 -14.53
C PHE A 34 13.24 -16.71 -13.47
N TYR A 35 13.65 -15.49 -13.82
CA TYR A 35 14.33 -14.55 -12.92
C TYR A 35 13.39 -13.53 -12.24
N LEU A 36 12.08 -13.73 -12.33
CA LEU A 36 11.09 -12.80 -11.76
C LEU A 36 11.28 -12.59 -10.25
N PRO A 37 11.57 -13.60 -9.41
CA PRO A 37 11.83 -13.38 -7.98
C PRO A 37 13.00 -12.42 -7.73
N GLN A 38 14.09 -12.55 -8.50
CA GLN A 38 15.26 -11.67 -8.38
C GLN A 38 14.96 -10.27 -8.90
N LEU A 39 14.19 -10.15 -9.98
CA LEU A 39 13.73 -8.86 -10.50
C LEU A 39 12.87 -8.13 -9.46
N ALA A 40 11.88 -8.83 -8.86
CA ALA A 40 11.03 -8.29 -7.82
C ALA A 40 11.86 -7.83 -6.61
N HIS A 41 12.82 -8.63 -6.16
CA HIS A 41 13.74 -8.23 -5.09
C HIS A 41 14.49 -6.93 -5.43
N MET A 42 14.99 -6.76 -6.66
CA MET A 42 15.67 -5.52 -7.06
C MET A 42 14.72 -4.31 -7.06
N ILE A 43 13.48 -4.48 -7.54
CA ILE A 43 12.46 -3.42 -7.59
C ILE A 43 12.05 -2.97 -6.17
N ILE A 44 11.93 -3.91 -5.24
CA ILE A 44 11.48 -3.64 -3.86
C ILE A 44 12.60 -2.97 -3.05
N HIS A 45 13.82 -3.50 -3.12
CA HIS A 45 14.88 -3.14 -2.17
C HIS A 45 15.92 -2.16 -2.71
N LEU A 46 16.18 -2.16 -4.02
CA LEU A 46 17.27 -1.36 -4.59
C LEU A 46 16.74 -0.12 -5.30
N GLU A 47 15.68 -0.28 -6.10
CA GLU A 47 15.11 0.82 -6.87
C GLU A 47 14.43 1.88 -6.00
N VAL A 48 14.11 1.57 -4.74
CA VAL A 48 13.57 2.57 -3.79
C VAL A 48 14.54 3.72 -3.52
N GLU A 49 15.84 3.50 -3.72
CA GLU A 49 16.89 4.51 -3.55
C GLU A 49 17.24 5.23 -4.87
N TRP A 50 16.56 4.90 -5.97
CA TRP A 50 16.86 5.46 -7.29
C TRP A 50 15.87 6.57 -7.66
N ASP A 51 16.37 7.57 -8.37
CA ASP A 51 15.53 8.69 -8.87
C ASP A 51 14.55 8.27 -9.98
N ASP A 52 14.75 7.10 -10.60
CA ASP A 52 13.97 6.64 -11.74
C ASP A 52 13.54 5.17 -11.59
N ALA A 53 12.23 4.92 -11.72
CA ALA A 53 11.59 3.62 -11.56
C ALA A 53 11.70 2.75 -12.84
N VAL A 54 12.94 2.50 -13.27
CA VAL A 54 13.23 1.81 -14.54
C VAL A 54 12.84 0.33 -14.55
N LEU A 55 13.18 -0.42 -13.51
CA LEU A 55 12.85 -1.83 -13.32
C LEU A 55 11.36 -2.04 -13.06
N GLU A 56 10.73 -1.17 -12.27
CA GLU A 56 9.27 -1.16 -12.14
C GLU A 56 8.60 -0.96 -13.50
N ARG A 57 8.97 0.10 -14.25
CA ARG A 57 8.41 0.32 -15.60
C ARG A 57 8.66 -0.85 -16.53
N PHE A 58 9.84 -1.46 -16.46
CA PHE A 58 10.15 -2.67 -17.22
C PHE A 58 9.19 -3.81 -16.88
N ALA A 59 8.99 -4.10 -15.59
CA ALA A 59 8.06 -5.14 -15.15
C ALA A 59 6.60 -4.82 -15.56
N LEU A 60 6.17 -3.56 -15.47
CA LEU A 60 4.83 -3.13 -15.88
C LEU A 60 4.60 -3.28 -17.40
N VAL A 61 5.62 -3.06 -18.24
CA VAL A 61 5.52 -3.31 -19.69
C VAL A 61 5.28 -4.81 -19.97
N ILE A 62 5.91 -5.69 -19.21
CA ILE A 62 5.75 -7.15 -19.35
C ILE A 62 4.40 -7.61 -18.81
N ALA A 63 3.96 -7.06 -17.67
CA ALA A 63 2.67 -7.34 -17.08
C ALA A 63 1.50 -6.99 -18.02
N GLN A 64 1.64 -5.94 -18.83
CA GLN A 64 0.66 -5.61 -19.89
C GLN A 64 0.57 -6.67 -20.99
N GLN A 65 1.67 -7.39 -21.26
CA GLN A 65 1.72 -8.42 -22.28
C GLN A 65 1.28 -9.79 -21.76
N SER A 66 1.57 -10.08 -20.51
CA SER A 66 1.37 -11.40 -19.91
C SER A 66 0.70 -11.28 -18.55
N MET A 67 -0.56 -11.72 -18.53
CA MET A 67 -1.34 -11.86 -17.31
C MET A 67 -0.73 -12.88 -16.35
N HIS A 68 -0.09 -13.94 -16.88
CA HIS A 68 0.63 -14.92 -16.08
C HIS A 68 1.79 -14.27 -15.30
N PHE A 69 2.61 -13.48 -15.99
CA PHE A 69 3.70 -12.73 -15.37
C PHE A 69 3.17 -11.76 -14.30
N ALA A 70 2.08 -11.05 -14.60
CA ALA A 70 1.47 -10.12 -13.66
C ALA A 70 0.97 -10.82 -12.38
N LEU A 71 0.36 -12.01 -12.51
CA LEU A 71 -0.09 -12.81 -11.37
C LEU A 71 1.08 -13.30 -10.53
N GLN A 72 2.14 -13.85 -11.15
CA GLN A 72 3.34 -14.27 -10.44
C GLN A 72 4.00 -13.11 -9.69
N LEU A 73 4.11 -11.94 -10.32
CA LEU A 73 4.65 -10.74 -9.68
C LEU A 73 3.78 -10.33 -8.48
N ASN A 74 2.46 -10.35 -8.64
CA ASN A 74 1.53 -10.04 -7.55
C ASN A 74 1.66 -11.01 -6.37
N TRP A 75 1.90 -12.30 -6.62
CA TRP A 75 2.14 -13.28 -5.55
C TRP A 75 3.44 -13.01 -4.79
N ILE A 76 4.51 -12.66 -5.51
CA ILE A 76 5.78 -12.28 -4.87
C ILE A 76 5.59 -11.02 -4.02
N LEU A 77 4.88 -10.02 -4.53
CA LEU A 77 4.57 -8.80 -3.78
C LEU A 77 3.68 -9.07 -2.57
N GLN A 78 2.72 -10.00 -2.67
CA GLN A 78 1.91 -10.42 -1.52
C GLN A 78 2.76 -11.10 -0.44
N GLY A 79 3.67 -12.01 -0.83
CA GLY A 79 4.60 -12.63 0.12
C GLY A 79 5.46 -11.58 0.83
N ALA A 80 6.04 -10.65 0.06
CA ALA A 80 6.83 -9.56 0.62
C ALA A 80 6.01 -8.63 1.53
N LEU A 81 4.71 -8.42 1.25
CA LEU A 81 3.84 -7.63 2.14
C LEU A 81 3.63 -8.30 3.50
N GLU A 82 3.52 -9.63 3.54
CA GLU A 82 3.43 -10.36 4.81
C GLU A 82 4.75 -10.31 5.57
N ASP A 83 5.89 -10.45 4.88
CA ASP A 83 7.22 -10.36 5.50
C ASP A 83 7.49 -8.98 6.11
N TYR A 84 7.02 -7.90 5.46
CA TYR A 84 7.17 -6.51 5.91
C TYR A 84 5.95 -5.95 6.64
N ARG A 85 5.03 -6.80 7.09
CA ARG A 85 3.84 -6.36 7.82
C ARG A 85 4.22 -5.81 9.21
N PRO A 86 3.55 -4.78 9.76
CA PRO A 86 3.87 -4.25 11.08
C PRO A 86 3.60 -5.23 12.22
N ASP A 87 2.53 -6.02 12.10
CA ASP A 87 2.09 -6.95 13.14
C ASP A 87 2.09 -8.39 12.60
N ASN A 88 2.51 -9.31 13.44
CA ASN A 88 2.38 -10.74 13.21
C ASN A 88 0.91 -11.16 13.28
N ILE A 89 0.44 -11.91 12.28
CA ILE A 89 -0.97 -12.36 12.18
C ILE A 89 -1.39 -13.23 13.38
N VAL A 90 -0.45 -13.95 13.95
CA VAL A 90 -0.71 -15.04 14.91
C VAL A 90 -1.00 -14.53 16.32
N ASP A 91 -0.25 -13.53 16.76
CA ASP A 91 -0.21 -13.06 18.15
C ASP A 91 -0.41 -11.55 18.26
N GLY A 92 -0.46 -10.83 17.12
CA GLY A 92 -0.52 -9.37 17.10
C GLY A 92 0.75 -8.72 17.65
N SER A 93 1.85 -9.48 17.78
CA SER A 93 3.12 -8.91 18.22
C SER A 93 3.77 -8.09 17.10
N PRO A 94 4.58 -7.07 17.45
CA PRO A 94 5.33 -6.33 16.45
C PRO A 94 6.28 -7.26 15.67
N ASN A 95 6.29 -7.14 14.34
CA ASN A 95 7.19 -7.89 13.48
C ASN A 95 8.60 -7.28 13.51
N GLU A 96 9.60 -8.11 13.82
CA GLU A 96 11.02 -7.69 13.85
C GLU A 96 11.54 -7.26 12.47
N ASN A 97 10.96 -7.79 11.39
CA ASN A 97 11.34 -7.48 10.01
C ASN A 97 10.55 -6.32 9.41
N TYR A 98 9.73 -5.62 10.21
CA TYR A 98 8.91 -4.52 9.71
C TYR A 98 9.77 -3.40 9.10
N SER A 99 9.49 -3.05 7.84
CA SER A 99 10.05 -1.88 7.16
C SER A 99 8.90 -1.06 6.55
N PRO A 100 8.58 0.13 7.09
CA PRO A 100 7.56 1.02 6.53
C PRO A 100 7.83 1.40 5.07
N LEU A 101 9.12 1.47 4.70
CA LEU A 101 9.57 1.79 3.36
C LEU A 101 9.21 0.66 2.38
N PHE A 102 9.62 -0.58 2.69
CA PHE A 102 9.40 -1.72 1.79
C PHE A 102 7.94 -2.16 1.75
N TYR A 103 7.24 -2.11 2.90
CA TYR A 103 5.82 -2.40 2.96
C TYR A 103 5.01 -1.50 2.01
N ALA A 104 5.27 -0.19 2.09
CA ALA A 104 4.66 0.79 1.22
C ALA A 104 5.01 0.60 -0.25
N ARG A 105 6.29 0.34 -0.54
CA ARG A 105 6.76 0.09 -1.89
C ARG A 105 6.02 -1.09 -2.50
N CYS A 106 5.86 -2.19 -1.76
CA CYS A 106 5.10 -3.35 -2.20
C CYS A 106 3.62 -3.04 -2.44
N LEU A 107 2.98 -2.21 -1.60
CA LEU A 107 1.59 -1.76 -1.81
C LEU A 107 1.45 -0.96 -3.11
N THR A 108 2.32 0.02 -3.33
CA THR A 108 2.34 0.83 -4.56
C THR A 108 2.58 -0.03 -5.79
N LEU A 109 3.57 -0.92 -5.75
CA LEU A 109 3.86 -1.84 -6.85
C LEU A 109 2.66 -2.73 -7.19
N LYS A 110 1.99 -3.26 -6.16
CA LYS A 110 0.79 -4.09 -6.34
C LYS A 110 -0.35 -3.30 -7.00
N LYS A 111 -0.57 -2.06 -6.57
CA LYS A 111 -1.53 -1.12 -7.20
C LYS A 111 -1.16 -0.87 -8.66
N ASN A 112 0.12 -0.66 -8.97
CA ASN A 112 0.56 -0.37 -10.33
C ASN A 112 0.45 -1.56 -11.28
N VAL A 113 0.73 -2.77 -10.79
CA VAL A 113 0.48 -4.01 -11.55
C VAL A 113 -1.00 -4.14 -11.89
N GLU A 114 -1.89 -3.91 -10.93
CA GLU A 114 -3.33 -3.93 -11.19
C GLU A 114 -3.72 -2.85 -12.22
N ARG A 115 -3.22 -1.62 -12.05
CA ARG A 115 -3.51 -0.52 -12.97
C ARG A 115 -3.11 -0.84 -14.39
N VAL A 116 -1.95 -1.45 -14.58
CA VAL A 116 -1.44 -1.71 -15.92
C VAL A 116 -2.16 -2.88 -16.61
N VAL A 117 -2.62 -3.87 -15.83
CA VAL A 117 -3.32 -5.06 -16.35
C VAL A 117 -4.80 -4.76 -16.65
N VAL A 118 -5.44 -4.00 -15.77
CA VAL A 118 -6.89 -3.76 -15.78
C VAL A 118 -7.24 -2.45 -16.51
N TYR A 119 -6.61 -1.35 -16.08
CA TYR A 119 -6.98 0.00 -16.53
C TYR A 119 -6.11 0.50 -17.69
N GLY A 120 -4.96 -0.14 -17.91
CA GLY A 120 -4.11 0.10 -19.06
C GLY A 120 -4.93 -0.07 -20.33
N LYS A 121 -5.03 0.99 -21.14
CA LYS A 121 -5.70 0.95 -22.44
C LYS A 121 -4.66 0.66 -23.52
N PRO A 122 -4.23 -0.59 -23.77
CA PRO A 122 -3.45 -0.85 -24.95
C PRO A 122 -4.36 -0.56 -26.15
N ARG A 123 -3.95 0.38 -27.01
CA ARG A 123 -4.58 0.63 -28.32
C ARG A 123 -4.45 -0.59 -29.26
N ALA A 124 -4.06 -1.75 -28.75
CA ALA A 124 -3.89 -3.00 -29.48
C ALA A 124 -5.08 -3.33 -30.38
N ALA A 125 -6.33 -3.09 -29.94
CA ALA A 125 -7.51 -3.32 -30.79
C ALA A 125 -7.60 -2.33 -31.97
N GLU A 126 -7.22 -1.06 -31.77
CA GLU A 126 -7.15 -0.03 -32.81
C GLU A 126 -6.00 -0.32 -33.78
N LEU A 127 -4.81 -0.66 -33.26
CA LEU A 127 -3.63 -1.05 -34.04
C LEU A 127 -3.88 -2.31 -34.87
N GLN A 128 -4.57 -3.30 -34.30
CA GLN A 128 -4.96 -4.52 -35.00
C GLN A 128 -5.91 -4.21 -36.17
N ARG A 129 -6.88 -3.31 -35.99
CA ARG A 129 -7.77 -2.85 -37.08
C ARG A 129 -6.99 -2.13 -38.19
N LEU A 130 -6.03 -1.28 -37.82
CA LEU A 130 -5.18 -0.58 -38.81
C LEU A 130 -4.33 -1.57 -39.62
N TYR A 131 -3.84 -2.63 -38.98
CA TYR A 131 -3.12 -3.72 -39.65
C TYR A 131 -4.05 -4.52 -40.58
N GLU A 132 -5.24 -4.89 -40.13
CA GLU A 132 -6.25 -5.61 -40.93
C GLU A 132 -6.72 -4.79 -42.14
N GLN A 133 -6.78 -3.46 -42.01
CA GLN A 133 -7.07 -2.53 -43.10
C GLN A 133 -5.88 -2.28 -44.04
N GLY A 134 -4.71 -2.85 -43.75
CA GLY A 134 -3.48 -2.69 -44.54
C GLY A 134 -2.85 -1.29 -44.43
N GLN A 135 -3.24 -0.48 -43.43
CA GLN A 135 -2.71 0.87 -43.25
C GLN A 135 -1.33 0.88 -42.57
N ILE A 136 -1.01 -0.18 -41.83
CA ILE A 136 0.28 -0.38 -41.17
C ILE A 136 0.78 -1.81 -41.39
N THR A 137 2.09 -1.99 -41.40
CA THR A 137 2.75 -3.29 -41.45
C THR A 137 2.73 -3.98 -40.08
N LYS A 138 2.95 -5.30 -40.06
CA LYS A 138 3.08 -6.07 -38.81
C LYS A 138 4.24 -5.59 -37.94
N GLN A 139 5.32 -5.11 -38.55
CA GLN A 139 6.47 -4.56 -37.82
C GLN A 139 6.10 -3.23 -37.15
N GLU A 140 5.43 -2.33 -37.87
CA GLU A 140 4.94 -1.06 -37.32
C GLU A 140 3.93 -1.28 -36.19
N MET A 141 3.01 -2.23 -36.35
CA MET A 141 2.06 -2.61 -35.31
C MET A 141 2.77 -3.01 -34.01
N ASN A 142 3.79 -3.89 -34.10
CA ASN A 142 4.54 -4.33 -32.92
C ASN A 142 5.34 -3.19 -32.26
N ILE A 143 5.89 -2.27 -33.06
CA ILE A 143 6.63 -1.11 -32.54
C ILE A 143 5.68 -0.16 -31.80
N LEU A 144 4.52 0.13 -32.39
CA LEU A 144 3.52 1.02 -31.82
C LEU A 144 2.92 0.44 -30.54
N ASP A 145 2.61 -0.86 -30.53
CA ASP A 145 2.10 -1.55 -29.36
C ASP A 145 3.11 -1.55 -28.19
N LEU A 146 4.39 -1.81 -28.48
CA LEU A 146 5.45 -1.70 -27.46
C LEU A 146 5.65 -0.25 -26.95
N ALA A 147 5.54 0.74 -27.83
CA ALA A 147 5.64 2.15 -27.45
C ALA A 147 4.47 2.57 -26.56
N ASP A 148 3.26 2.14 -26.87
CA ASP A 148 2.04 2.39 -26.10
C ASP A 148 2.15 1.80 -24.69
N ARG A 149 2.61 0.55 -24.58
CA ARG A 149 2.84 -0.11 -23.28
C ARG A 149 3.87 0.63 -22.43
N ARG A 150 4.95 1.12 -23.05
CA ARG A 150 5.98 1.92 -22.37
C ARG A 150 5.43 3.25 -21.90
N PHE A 151 4.63 3.91 -22.72
CA PHE A 151 3.99 5.18 -22.38
C PHE A 151 3.05 5.00 -21.19
N ASN A 152 2.21 3.97 -21.19
CA ASN A 152 1.32 3.64 -20.08
C ASN A 152 2.10 3.36 -18.78
N ALA A 153 3.14 2.52 -18.84
CA ALA A 153 4.00 2.25 -17.68
C ALA A 153 4.67 3.53 -17.13
N LEU A 154 5.10 4.43 -18.03
CA LEU A 154 5.66 5.72 -17.65
C LEU A 154 4.63 6.63 -16.97
N GLN A 155 3.39 6.69 -17.48
CA GLN A 155 2.34 7.48 -16.86
C GLN A 155 2.00 6.99 -15.45
N ILE A 156 1.89 5.68 -15.25
CA ILE A 156 1.59 5.11 -13.94
C ILE A 156 2.68 5.47 -12.92
N THR A 157 3.94 5.31 -13.30
CA THR A 157 5.08 5.54 -12.40
C THR A 157 5.40 7.02 -12.17
N SER A 158 5.08 7.90 -13.11
CA SER A 158 5.23 9.36 -12.94
C SER A 158 4.13 9.97 -12.10
N HIS A 159 2.88 9.52 -12.27
CA HIS A 159 1.74 9.99 -11.48
C HIS A 159 1.88 9.63 -10.00
N ASP A 160 2.50 8.49 -9.71
CA ASP A 160 2.81 8.08 -8.34
C ASP A 160 4.02 8.85 -7.78
N ALA A 161 4.99 9.28 -8.59
CA ALA A 161 6.12 10.09 -8.12
C ALA A 161 5.70 11.51 -7.70
N GLU A 162 4.76 12.13 -8.41
CA GLU A 162 4.16 13.41 -8.02
C GLU A 162 3.25 13.25 -6.79
N GLU A 163 2.46 12.17 -6.75
CA GLU A 163 1.61 11.83 -5.62
C GLU A 163 2.44 11.45 -4.37
N LEU A 164 3.60 10.80 -4.51
CA LEU A 164 4.55 10.54 -3.43
C LEU A 164 5.26 11.84 -2.99
N ASN A 165 5.69 12.71 -3.90
CA ASN A 165 6.34 13.96 -3.50
C ASN A 165 5.40 14.94 -2.77
N GLU A 166 4.11 14.94 -3.08
CA GLU A 166 3.11 15.70 -2.30
C GLU A 166 2.65 14.97 -1.03
N LYS A 167 2.73 13.63 -0.95
CA LYS A 167 2.30 12.82 0.21
C LYS A 167 3.40 12.40 1.18
N VAL A 168 4.68 12.67 0.89
CA VAL A 168 5.84 12.32 1.73
C VAL A 168 6.19 13.42 2.75
N GLY A 169 5.36 14.47 2.87
CA GLY A 169 5.23 15.11 4.18
C GLY A 169 4.49 14.15 5.10
N ALA A 170 5.21 13.36 5.91
CA ALA A 170 4.60 12.66 7.03
C ALA A 170 3.80 13.71 7.81
N LEU A 171 2.48 13.53 7.93
CA LEU A 171 1.70 14.44 8.76
C LEU A 171 1.98 14.05 10.20
N ASP A 172 2.82 14.84 10.85
CA ASP A 172 3.21 14.66 12.22
C ASP A 172 2.95 15.90 13.07
N GLY A 173 2.72 15.71 14.35
CA GLY A 173 2.41 16.81 15.26
C GLY A 173 2.01 16.36 16.65
N GLU A 174 2.05 17.31 17.58
CA GLU A 174 1.58 17.11 18.94
C GLU A 174 0.06 17.22 18.99
N LEU A 175 -0.61 16.12 19.37
CA LEU A 175 -2.05 16.02 19.51
C LEU A 175 -2.40 15.47 20.89
N LEU A 176 -3.55 15.90 21.40
CA LEU A 176 -4.18 15.29 22.57
C LEU A 176 -4.98 14.08 22.10
N VAL A 177 -4.59 12.88 22.53
CA VAL A 177 -5.22 11.61 22.12
C VAL A 177 -6.02 11.04 23.27
N GLN A 178 -7.27 10.69 23.02
CA GLN A 178 -8.13 9.97 23.94
C GLN A 178 -8.37 8.55 23.43
N MET A 179 -7.74 7.58 24.09
CA MET A 179 -7.89 6.16 23.80
C MET A 179 -9.09 5.56 24.55
N PRO A 180 -9.72 4.51 24.01
CA PRO A 180 -10.78 3.78 24.71
C PRO A 180 -10.23 3.10 25.97
N ASN A 181 -11.07 3.01 26.99
CA ASN A 181 -10.71 2.35 28.25
C ASN A 181 -10.67 0.83 28.02
N VAL A 182 -9.48 0.23 27.92
CA VAL A 182 -9.34 -1.22 27.72
C VAL A 182 -9.81 -1.90 29.00
N MET A 183 -10.96 -2.59 28.97
CA MET A 183 -11.32 -3.48 30.06
C MET A 183 -10.18 -4.49 30.24
N SER A 184 -9.49 -4.40 31.37
CA SER A 184 -8.42 -5.34 31.72
C SER A 184 -8.97 -6.75 31.66
N ALA A 185 -8.49 -7.56 30.71
CA ALA A 185 -8.83 -8.98 30.58
C ALA A 185 -8.14 -9.86 31.64
N HIS A 186 -7.83 -9.30 32.81
CA HIS A 186 -7.41 -10.06 33.98
C HIS A 186 -8.45 -9.82 35.07
N GLY A 187 -9.22 -10.88 35.34
CA GLY A 187 -10.25 -10.89 36.34
C GLY A 187 -9.64 -10.56 37.70
N ASP A 188 -9.95 -9.38 38.21
CA ASP A 188 -9.88 -9.11 39.62
C ASP A 188 -11.24 -8.59 40.09
N HIS A 189 -11.75 -9.27 41.12
CA HIS A 189 -13.06 -9.03 41.68
C HIS A 189 -13.04 -7.75 42.50
N ASP A 190 -13.42 -6.62 41.90
CA ASP A 190 -13.85 -5.46 42.68
C ASP A 190 -15.22 -4.95 42.24
N LYS A 191 -16.24 -5.54 42.86
CA LYS A 191 -17.62 -5.09 42.82
C LYS A 191 -17.68 -3.81 43.65
N HIS A 192 -17.59 -2.64 43.03
CA HIS A 192 -18.31 -1.39 43.39
C HIS A 192 -17.76 -0.19 42.58
N LYS A 193 -18.05 -0.12 41.28
CA LYS A 193 -18.10 1.17 40.57
C LYS A 193 -19.39 1.23 39.75
N LYS A 194 -20.19 2.27 40.02
CA LYS A 194 -21.46 2.55 39.36
C LYS A 194 -21.21 2.77 37.88
N ALA A 195 -21.97 2.08 37.04
CA ALA A 195 -22.02 2.31 35.61
C ALA A 195 -22.64 3.69 35.34
N GLY A 196 -21.81 4.62 34.86
CA GLY A 196 -22.21 5.96 34.41
C GLY A 196 -21.03 6.64 33.73
N ASP A 197 -21.13 6.79 32.41
CA ASP A 197 -20.36 7.65 31.49
C ASP A 197 -18.84 7.52 31.23
N ASP A 198 -18.03 6.78 32.00
CA ASP A 198 -16.58 6.68 31.69
C ASP A 198 -16.25 5.62 30.62
N LYS A 199 -16.45 5.93 29.33
CA LYS A 199 -16.06 5.05 28.20
C LYS A 199 -14.66 5.32 27.65
N PHE A 200 -14.01 6.42 28.02
CA PHE A 200 -12.74 6.85 27.47
C PHE A 200 -11.74 7.20 28.57
N ASN A 201 -10.45 7.04 28.29
CA ASN A 201 -9.38 7.54 29.15
C ASN A 201 -9.31 9.08 29.10
N GLU A 202 -8.61 9.71 30.04
CA GLU A 202 -8.31 11.15 29.92
C GLU A 202 -7.49 11.43 28.64
N PHE A 203 -7.64 12.63 28.07
CA PHE A 203 -6.81 13.06 26.95
C PHE A 203 -5.35 13.14 27.37
N GLN A 204 -4.46 12.59 26.55
CA GLN A 204 -3.02 12.56 26.82
C GLN A 204 -2.27 13.22 25.68
N ASP A 205 -1.27 14.04 25.99
CA ASP A 205 -0.39 14.63 24.98
C ASP A 205 0.44 13.52 24.32
N ARG A 206 0.38 13.48 22.99
CA ARG A 206 1.06 12.50 22.15
C ARG A 206 1.64 13.16 20.91
N TYR A 207 2.77 12.64 20.46
CA TYR A 207 3.25 12.93 19.12
C TYR A 207 2.63 11.94 18.17
N CYS A 208 1.77 12.40 17.27
CA CYS A 208 1.10 11.55 16.31
C CYS A 208 1.80 11.64 14.96
N VAL A 209 1.96 10.51 14.29
CA VAL A 209 2.50 10.41 12.93
C VAL A 209 1.52 9.61 12.11
N LEU A 210 1.01 10.19 11.02
CA LEU A 210 0.16 9.51 10.05
C LEU A 210 1.00 9.07 8.86
N GLU A 211 1.27 7.77 8.77
CA GLU A 211 2.02 7.14 7.69
C GLU A 211 1.18 6.04 7.02
N LYS A 212 0.79 6.25 5.77
CA LYS A 212 0.31 5.20 4.84
C LYS A 212 -0.76 4.29 5.47
N SER A 213 -1.86 4.92 5.88
CA SER A 213 -2.98 4.30 6.59
C SER A 213 -2.74 3.83 8.03
N VAL A 214 -1.58 4.14 8.63
CA VAL A 214 -1.32 3.87 10.05
C VAL A 214 -1.11 5.18 10.79
N LEU A 215 -1.93 5.43 11.81
CA LEU A 215 -1.72 6.51 12.76
C LEU A 215 -0.94 5.96 13.95
N THR A 216 0.29 6.39 14.15
CA THR A 216 1.09 6.00 15.31
C THR A 216 1.18 7.14 16.31
N CYS A 217 0.87 6.86 17.58
CA CYS A 217 0.91 7.84 18.66
C CYS A 217 2.06 7.52 19.63
N TYR A 218 3.02 8.44 19.78
CA TYR A 218 4.18 8.33 20.66
C TYR A 218 4.04 9.20 21.92
N MET A 219 4.70 8.82 23.01
CA MET A 219 4.69 9.58 24.26
C MET A 219 5.63 10.80 24.27
N ILE A 220 6.67 10.85 23.42
CA ILE A 220 7.70 11.91 23.42
C ILE A 220 8.05 12.28 21.97
N PRO A 221 8.14 13.58 21.61
CA PRO A 221 8.66 14.03 20.32
C PRO A 221 10.15 13.68 20.20
N GLY A 222 10.55 12.99 19.13
CA GLY A 222 11.95 12.57 18.90
C GLY A 222 12.22 11.06 18.99
N GLY A 223 11.17 10.23 19.12
CA GLY A 223 11.29 8.78 18.92
C GLY A 223 11.57 8.37 17.46
N CYS A 224 11.32 9.28 16.51
CA CYS A 224 11.50 9.07 15.08
C CYS A 224 12.45 10.13 14.50
N SER A 225 13.75 10.07 14.82
CA SER A 225 14.77 10.68 13.96
C SER A 225 16.13 10.03 14.20
N SER A 226 16.62 9.32 13.18
CA SER A 226 18.03 9.02 12.96
C SER A 226 18.91 10.27 13.09
N GLY A 227 19.73 10.33 14.14
CA GLY A 227 20.68 11.42 14.37
C GLY A 227 21.73 11.05 15.44
N GLY A 228 22.88 10.57 14.97
CA GLY A 228 24.16 10.36 15.65
C GLY A 228 24.28 10.52 17.17
N GLY A 229 24.63 9.41 17.83
CA GLY A 229 25.46 9.42 19.04
C GLY A 229 24.76 8.99 20.34
N VAL A 230 25.18 7.82 20.82
CA VAL A 230 24.97 7.26 22.16
C VAL A 230 23.55 6.75 22.46
N ASN A 231 23.35 5.46 22.17
CA ASN A 231 22.32 4.55 22.70
C ASN A 231 20.90 5.14 22.88
N PRO A 232 20.06 5.14 21.82
CA PRO A 232 18.64 5.37 22.02
C PRO A 232 18.09 4.24 22.90
N SER A 233 17.47 4.61 24.02
CA SER A 233 16.66 3.68 24.81
C SER A 233 15.57 3.10 23.90
N PRO A 234 15.25 1.79 23.99
CA PRO A 234 14.20 1.22 23.16
C PRO A 234 12.90 2.01 23.37
N LEU A 235 12.30 2.44 22.25
CA LEU A 235 11.03 3.12 22.19
C LEU A 235 10.02 2.36 23.06
N LYS A 236 9.54 2.99 24.13
CA LYS A 236 8.37 2.48 24.85
C LYS A 236 7.15 2.74 23.99
N TYR A 237 6.86 1.79 23.09
CA TYR A 237 5.58 1.68 22.44
C TYR A 237 4.52 1.51 23.52
N ASP A 238 3.66 2.50 23.67
CA ASP A 238 2.41 2.32 24.39
C ASP A 238 1.30 2.19 23.35
N ARG A 239 1.06 0.94 22.93
CA ARG A 239 -0.20 0.43 22.35
C ARG A 239 -1.02 1.31 21.37
N ALA A 240 -0.43 2.10 20.49
CA ALA A 240 -1.23 2.89 19.54
C ALA A 240 -0.56 3.06 18.17
N SER A 241 -0.31 1.96 17.47
CA SER A 241 -0.29 1.96 16.01
C SER A 241 -1.69 1.57 15.53
N LEU A 242 -2.37 2.49 14.86
CA LEU A 242 -3.77 2.38 14.48
C LEU A 242 -3.87 2.22 12.98
N LYS A 243 -4.25 1.03 12.52
CA LYS A 243 -4.58 0.83 11.12
C LYS A 243 -5.94 1.49 10.83
N LEU A 244 -5.96 2.44 9.91
CA LEU A 244 -7.16 3.19 9.52
C LEU A 244 -8.06 2.42 8.54
N ASP A 245 -7.85 1.11 8.38
CA ASP A 245 -8.67 0.26 7.54
C ASP A 245 -10.14 0.34 7.98
N ARG A 246 -10.98 0.88 7.10
CA ARG A 246 -12.43 1.08 7.33
C ARG A 246 -12.75 2.04 8.49
N ALA A 247 -11.82 2.91 8.87
CA ALA A 247 -12.09 3.96 9.84
C ALA A 247 -13.14 4.93 9.28
N MET A 248 -14.28 5.03 9.96
CA MET A 248 -15.26 6.08 9.69
C MET A 248 -14.99 7.23 10.64
N SER A 249 -14.62 8.39 10.10
CA SER A 249 -14.68 9.62 10.89
C SER A 249 -16.13 10.07 10.94
N LEU A 250 -16.74 10.01 12.14
CA LEU A 250 -18.02 10.65 12.38
C LEU A 250 -17.74 12.09 12.79
N GLU A 251 -18.18 13.05 11.97
CA GLU A 251 -18.19 14.45 12.37
C GLU A 251 -19.14 14.64 13.57
N LYS A 252 -18.54 14.71 14.76
CA LYS A 252 -19.03 15.60 15.81
C LYS A 252 -17.94 16.60 16.12
N ALA A 253 -17.82 17.62 15.26
CA ALA A 253 -17.26 18.88 15.68
C ALA A 253 -18.22 19.47 16.73
N THR A 254 -18.12 19.01 17.96
CA THR A 254 -18.86 19.61 19.07
C THR A 254 -18.13 20.90 19.39
N ILE A 255 -18.68 22.03 18.93
CA ILE A 255 -18.33 23.35 19.45
C ILE A 255 -18.89 23.38 20.89
N GLY A 256 -18.18 22.71 21.80
CA GLY A 256 -18.49 22.73 23.22
C GLY A 256 -17.98 24.03 23.81
N ASP A 257 -18.88 24.80 24.41
CA ASP A 257 -18.64 26.02 25.21
C ASP A 257 -17.82 27.14 24.51
N PRO A 258 -18.33 28.37 24.35
CA PRO A 258 -17.60 29.50 23.72
C PRO A 258 -16.25 29.87 24.35
N ASN A 259 -15.83 29.22 25.44
CA ASN A 259 -14.54 29.36 26.08
C ASN A 259 -13.56 28.17 25.86
N SER A 260 -13.99 27.07 25.22
CA SER A 260 -13.12 25.92 24.93
C SER A 260 -12.57 26.00 23.51
N THR A 261 -11.31 26.38 23.38
CA THR A 261 -10.56 26.51 22.10
C THR A 261 -9.96 25.17 21.66
N THR A 262 -10.73 24.08 21.75
CA THR A 262 -10.23 22.73 21.46
C THR A 262 -11.03 22.09 20.33
N PHE A 263 -10.34 21.65 19.29
CA PHE A 263 -10.96 21.06 18.10
C PHE A 263 -10.79 19.55 18.14
N GLU A 264 -11.90 18.82 18.24
CA GLU A 264 -11.92 17.37 18.44
C GLU A 264 -12.34 16.62 17.17
N ILE A 265 -11.63 15.55 16.85
CA ILE A 265 -11.86 14.64 15.72
C ILE A 265 -12.13 13.25 16.30
N GLU A 266 -13.35 12.77 16.16
CA GLU A 266 -13.72 11.40 16.54
C GLU A 266 -13.45 10.44 15.37
N ILE A 267 -12.75 9.35 15.67
CA ILE A 267 -12.34 8.34 14.69
C ILE A 267 -12.86 6.99 15.19
N ALA A 268 -13.81 6.42 14.45
CA ALA A 268 -14.37 5.11 14.76
C ALA A 268 -13.74 4.04 13.87
N THR A 269 -13.02 3.10 14.47
CA THR A 269 -12.60 1.86 13.80
C THR A 269 -13.56 0.72 14.17
N PRO A 270 -13.59 -0.39 13.42
CA PRO A 270 -14.38 -1.57 13.80
C PRO A 270 -14.02 -2.17 15.17
N LEU A 271 -12.79 -1.94 15.64
CA LEU A 271 -12.28 -2.48 16.89
C LEU A 271 -12.60 -1.56 18.07
N TYR A 272 -12.49 -0.23 17.88
CA TYR A 272 -12.79 0.76 18.91
C TYR A 272 -12.83 2.21 18.37
N PRO A 273 -13.58 3.10 19.04
CA PRO A 273 -13.51 4.54 18.81
C PRO A 273 -12.35 5.19 19.58
N PHE A 274 -11.78 6.25 19.03
CA PHE A 274 -10.83 7.14 19.72
C PHE A 274 -11.03 8.59 19.25
N ALA A 275 -10.52 9.56 20.02
CA ALA A 275 -10.62 10.97 19.67
C ALA A 275 -9.25 11.65 19.66
N LEU A 276 -9.06 12.56 18.72
CA LEU A 276 -7.90 13.45 18.61
C LEU A 276 -8.33 14.87 18.90
N ARG A 277 -7.52 15.63 19.62
CA ARG A 277 -7.76 17.04 19.87
C ARG A 277 -6.56 17.85 19.42
N CYS A 278 -6.84 18.83 18.56
CA CYS A 278 -5.85 19.69 17.94
C CYS A 278 -5.83 21.06 18.62
N ALA A 279 -4.66 21.71 18.61
CA ALA A 279 -4.45 23.04 19.19
C ALA A 279 -5.13 24.16 18.37
N SER A 280 -5.34 23.94 17.07
CA SER A 280 -5.94 24.94 16.17
C SER A 280 -6.98 24.33 15.23
N GLU A 281 -7.89 25.19 14.74
CA GLU A 281 -8.91 24.79 13.75
C GLU A 281 -8.28 24.37 12.42
N GLN A 282 -7.17 25.02 12.05
CA GLN A 282 -6.46 24.75 10.81
C GLN A 282 -5.79 23.37 10.87
N ASP A 283 -5.16 23.04 12.01
CA ASP A 283 -4.57 21.72 12.23
C ASP A 283 -5.66 20.65 12.26
N ALA A 284 -6.78 20.90 12.94
CA ALA A 284 -7.90 19.95 12.95
C ALA A 284 -8.45 19.67 11.55
N LYS A 285 -8.60 20.71 10.71
CA LYS A 285 -9.02 20.57 9.31
C LYS A 285 -8.00 19.79 8.49
N LEU A 286 -6.71 20.03 8.71
CA LEU A 286 -5.62 19.31 8.02
C LEU A 286 -5.60 17.83 8.40
N TRP A 287 -5.60 17.52 9.70
CA TRP A 287 -5.65 16.17 10.24
C TRP A 287 -6.91 15.44 9.78
N HIS A 288 -8.07 16.07 9.87
CA HIS A 288 -9.33 15.46 9.42
C HIS A 288 -9.31 15.14 7.93
N ARG A 289 -8.87 16.08 7.08
CA ARG A 289 -8.74 15.85 5.63
C ARG A 289 -7.79 14.68 5.35
N ARG A 290 -6.61 14.65 5.98
CA ARG A 290 -5.61 13.61 5.72
C ARG A 290 -6.06 12.24 6.21
N LEU A 291 -6.69 12.17 7.38
CA LEU A 291 -7.29 10.93 7.90
C LEU A 291 -8.43 10.43 7.02
N GLN A 292 -9.27 11.31 6.48
CA GLN A 292 -10.30 10.95 5.51
C GLN A 292 -9.69 10.45 4.19
N GLU A 293 -8.65 11.10 3.69
CA GLU A 293 -7.94 10.69 2.47
C GLU A 293 -7.29 9.33 2.64
N GLU A 294 -6.63 9.06 3.76
CA GLU A 294 -6.01 7.75 4.04
C GLU A 294 -7.07 6.67 4.32
N ALA A 295 -8.16 6.99 5.03
CA ALA A 295 -9.29 6.09 5.19
C ALA A 295 -9.96 5.75 3.85
N ARG A 296 -10.07 6.73 2.94
CA ARG A 296 -10.54 6.53 1.55
C ARG A 296 -9.51 5.77 0.70
N ALA A 297 -8.22 6.01 0.88
CA ALA A 297 -7.15 5.26 0.21
C ALA A 297 -7.11 3.80 0.65
N SER A 298 -7.47 3.50 1.89
CA SER A 298 -7.69 2.13 2.37
C SER A 298 -9.05 1.57 1.89
N ALA A 299 -10.08 2.43 1.76
CA ALA A 299 -11.37 2.12 1.16
C ALA A 299 -11.40 2.17 -0.38
N LEU A 300 -10.25 2.29 -1.05
CA LEU A 300 -10.12 2.08 -2.50
C LEU A 300 -10.31 0.59 -2.86
N PHE A 301 -10.47 -0.27 -1.84
CA PHE A 301 -11.01 -1.62 -1.93
C PHE A 301 -12.43 -1.75 -1.31
N SER A 302 -13.15 -0.64 -1.12
CA SER A 302 -14.56 -0.71 -0.76
C SER A 302 -15.37 -0.95 -2.03
N GLU A 303 -16.32 -1.87 -1.92
CA GLU A 303 -17.22 -2.32 -2.99
C GLU A 303 -17.92 -1.15 -3.73
N THR A 304 -17.95 0.05 -3.16
CA THR A 304 -18.65 1.22 -3.69
C THR A 304 -17.87 2.00 -4.74
N GLU A 305 -16.53 2.01 -4.71
CA GLU A 305 -15.71 2.57 -5.80
C GLU A 305 -15.50 1.55 -6.91
N ASP A 306 -15.36 0.27 -6.57
CA ASP A 306 -15.30 -0.85 -7.51
C ASP A 306 -16.51 -0.86 -8.46
N GLU A 307 -17.73 -0.65 -7.95
CA GLU A 307 -18.94 -0.63 -8.79
C GLU A 307 -19.00 0.57 -9.73
N LYS A 308 -18.45 1.74 -9.34
CA LYS A 308 -18.34 2.90 -10.24
C LYS A 308 -17.28 2.69 -11.31
N ILE A 309 -16.14 2.13 -10.91
CA ILE A 309 -15.03 1.84 -11.81
C ILE A 309 -15.43 0.77 -12.84
N LYS A 310 -16.16 -0.28 -12.43
CA LYS A 310 -16.74 -1.30 -13.34
C LYS A 310 -17.72 -0.72 -14.36
N GLN A 311 -18.46 0.34 -14.02
CA GLN A 311 -19.41 0.98 -14.93
C GLN A 311 -18.73 1.72 -16.09
N ASP A 312 -17.49 2.18 -15.90
CA ASP A 312 -16.71 2.91 -16.90
C ASP A 312 -15.78 1.99 -17.74
N MET A 313 -15.74 0.68 -17.43
CA MET A 313 -14.92 -0.30 -18.14
C MET A 313 -15.56 -0.76 -19.45
N THR A 314 -14.72 -1.07 -20.45
CA THR A 314 -15.18 -1.90 -21.58
C THR A 314 -15.42 -3.35 -21.13
N GLN A 315 -16.20 -4.10 -21.90
CA GLN A 315 -16.46 -5.52 -21.62
C GLN A 315 -15.17 -6.33 -21.49
N ASP A 316 -14.20 -6.13 -22.38
CA ASP A 316 -12.89 -6.79 -22.31
C ASP A 316 -12.10 -6.42 -21.05
N GLN A 317 -12.22 -5.18 -20.58
CA GLN A 317 -11.56 -4.74 -19.33
C GLN A 317 -12.22 -5.37 -18.12
N LEU A 318 -13.55 -5.45 -18.12
CA LEU A 318 -14.32 -6.10 -17.06
C LEU A 318 -13.99 -7.60 -16.98
N GLU A 319 -13.90 -8.29 -18.11
CA GLU A 319 -13.53 -9.71 -18.14
C GLU A 319 -12.11 -9.96 -17.61
N ARG A 320 -11.15 -9.10 -17.98
CA ARG A 320 -9.78 -9.15 -17.43
C ARG A 320 -9.75 -8.81 -15.94
N TYR A 321 -10.52 -7.81 -15.51
CA TYR A 321 -10.64 -7.42 -14.12
C TYR A 321 -11.17 -8.59 -13.29
N GLU A 322 -12.31 -9.16 -13.68
CA GLU A 322 -12.94 -10.27 -12.99
C GLU A 322 -12.03 -11.49 -12.94
N PHE A 323 -11.37 -11.83 -14.04
CA PHE A 323 -10.43 -12.94 -14.05
C PHE A 323 -9.26 -12.67 -13.09
N PHE A 324 -8.62 -11.51 -13.19
CA PHE A 324 -7.48 -11.16 -12.34
C PHE A 324 -7.88 -11.09 -10.86
N GLN A 325 -9.08 -10.60 -10.55
CA GLN A 325 -9.64 -10.56 -9.20
C GLN A 325 -9.92 -11.97 -8.68
N LYS A 326 -10.56 -12.84 -9.47
CA LYS A 326 -10.85 -14.24 -9.11
C LYS A 326 -9.57 -15.02 -8.82
N GLU A 327 -8.54 -14.87 -9.66
CA GLU A 327 -7.25 -15.53 -9.45
C GLU A 327 -6.54 -15.03 -8.19
N ARG A 328 -6.60 -13.72 -7.92
CA ARG A 328 -6.07 -13.14 -6.67
C ARG A 328 -6.79 -13.65 -5.44
N GLU A 329 -8.12 -13.68 -5.48
CA GLU A 329 -8.95 -14.16 -4.39
C GLU A 329 -8.72 -15.65 -4.14
N PHE A 330 -8.62 -16.45 -5.21
CA PHE A 330 -8.27 -17.85 -5.13
C PHE A 330 -6.94 -18.06 -4.41
N VAL A 331 -5.88 -17.35 -4.81
CA VAL A 331 -4.57 -17.47 -4.15
C VAL A 331 -4.60 -16.95 -2.73
N PHE A 332 -5.27 -15.83 -2.47
CA PHE A 332 -5.44 -15.33 -1.10
C PHE A 332 -6.11 -16.37 -0.20
N ASN A 333 -7.22 -16.97 -0.66
CA ASN A 333 -7.93 -18.01 0.06
C ASN A 333 -7.05 -19.25 0.27
N LEU A 334 -6.27 -19.64 -0.74
CA LEU A 334 -5.31 -20.74 -0.61
C LEU A 334 -4.22 -20.44 0.42
N THR A 335 -3.64 -19.24 0.39
CA THR A 335 -2.62 -18.82 1.36
C THR A 335 -3.17 -18.74 2.77
N LYS A 336 -4.42 -18.30 2.93
CA LYS A 336 -5.12 -18.27 4.21
C LYS A 336 -5.30 -19.69 4.77
N VAL A 337 -5.75 -20.63 3.94
CA VAL A 337 -5.86 -22.04 4.34
C VAL A 337 -4.49 -22.61 4.71
N ALA A 338 -3.44 -22.30 3.94
CA ALA A 338 -2.09 -22.76 4.23
C ALA A 338 -1.57 -22.21 5.57
N GLU A 339 -1.84 -20.95 5.88
CA GLU A 339 -1.50 -20.34 7.17
C GLU A 339 -2.34 -20.95 8.31
N ASP A 340 -3.64 -21.14 8.12
CA ASP A 340 -4.51 -21.82 9.10
C ASP A 340 -3.98 -23.23 9.42
N LEU A 341 -3.52 -23.98 8.41
CA LEU A 341 -2.92 -25.31 8.56
C LEU A 341 -1.51 -25.27 9.18
N ARG A 342 -0.73 -24.22 8.92
CA ARG A 342 0.59 -24.03 9.53
C ARG A 342 0.50 -23.96 11.05
N MET A 343 -0.57 -23.37 11.56
CA MET A 343 -0.83 -23.21 13.00
C MET A 343 -1.30 -24.49 13.70
N LYS A 344 -1.77 -25.49 12.95
CA LYS A 344 -2.18 -26.77 13.51
C LYS A 344 -0.97 -27.66 13.80
N GLU A 345 -1.03 -28.43 14.88
CA GLU A 345 -0.05 -29.48 15.15
C GLU A 345 -0.09 -30.53 14.04
N ARG A 346 1.01 -31.27 13.84
CA ARG A 346 1.16 -32.19 12.72
C ARG A 346 0.07 -33.27 12.66
N ASP A 347 -0.51 -33.60 13.80
CA ASP A 347 -1.57 -34.61 13.96
C ASP A 347 -2.97 -34.04 13.67
N GLU A 348 -3.09 -32.71 13.56
CA GLU A 348 -4.31 -31.94 13.30
C GLU A 348 -4.36 -31.32 11.89
N ARG A 349 -3.28 -31.48 11.11
CA ARG A 349 -3.10 -30.94 9.74
C ARG A 349 -3.81 -31.76 8.67
#